data_AF-A0A1X7UDD1-F1
#
_entry.id   AF-A0A1X7UDD1-F1
#
_cell.length_a   1.000
_cell.length_b   1.000
_cell.length_c   1.000
_cell.angle_alpha   90.00
_cell.angle_beta   90.00
_cell.angle_gamma   90.00
#
_symmetry.space_group_name_H-M   'P 1'
#
loop_
_entity.id
_entity.type
_entity.pdbx_description
1 polymer ?
#
loop_
_entity_poly.entity_id
_entity_poly.type
_entity_poly.pdbx_seq_one_letter_code
_entity_poly.pdbx_strand_id
1 'polypeptide(L)'
;MKTTGLSLNECLHVGPKFNEHITNILLRFRLNKCAFIADTEKTILMIAVAEQDRDILRYLWIDDMNKSSPIIQMLRFAQVMFGIACIPFW
;
A
#
# COMPACT_ATOMS: atom_id res chain seq x y z
N MET A 1 2.66 -22.36 -1.65
CA MET A 1 2.61 -22.99 -2.98
C MET A 1 2.60 -21.86 -4.00
N LYS A 2 3.74 -21.55 -4.64
CA LYS A 2 3.77 -20.56 -5.73
C LYS A 2 3.17 -21.22 -6.96
N THR A 3 1.98 -20.79 -7.37
CA THR A 3 1.44 -21.11 -8.69
C THR A 3 2.32 -20.45 -9.75
N THR A 4 2.36 -21.00 -10.96
CA THR A 4 3.33 -20.79 -12.04
C THR A 4 3.40 -19.37 -12.66
N GLY A 5 2.97 -18.31 -11.96
CA GLY A 5 3.00 -16.92 -12.43
C GLY A 5 3.69 -15.96 -11.44
N LEU A 6 4.12 -14.80 -11.94
CA LEU A 6 4.63 -13.71 -11.12
C LEU A 6 3.49 -13.08 -10.32
N SER A 7 3.74 -12.81 -9.04
CA SER A 7 2.82 -12.02 -8.20
C SER A 7 2.91 -10.53 -8.51
N LEU A 8 1.86 -9.77 -8.19
CA LEU A 8 1.86 -8.30 -8.35
C LEU A 8 3.11 -7.66 -7.71
N ASN A 9 3.49 -8.10 -6.52
CA ASN A 9 4.66 -7.59 -5.80
C ASN A 9 6.00 -7.89 -6.46
N GLU A 10 6.10 -8.99 -7.22
CA GLU A 10 7.30 -9.30 -8.00
C GLU A 10 7.38 -8.45 -9.29
N CYS A 11 6.26 -7.88 -9.73
CA CYS A 11 6.16 -7.01 -10.90
C CYS A 11 6.26 -5.51 -10.57
N LEU A 12 6.16 -5.13 -9.30
CA LEU A 12 6.21 -3.73 -8.87
C LEU A 12 7.67 -3.28 -8.68
N HIS A 13 8.01 -2.12 -9.25
CA HIS A 13 9.30 -1.50 -8.97
C HIS A 13 9.28 -0.87 -7.57
N VAL A 14 10.14 -1.36 -6.68
CA VAL A 14 10.30 -0.81 -5.33
C VAL A 14 11.35 0.31 -5.38
N GLY A 15 10.91 1.52 -5.08
CA GLY A 15 11.79 2.70 -4.98
C GLY A 15 12.78 2.61 -3.81
N PRO A 16 13.71 3.58 -3.72
CA PRO A 16 14.67 3.64 -2.61
C PRO A 16 13.95 3.76 -1.27
N LYS A 17 14.54 3.19 -0.22
CA LYS A 17 14.02 3.32 1.15
C LYS A 17 14.26 4.74 1.65
N PHE A 18 13.20 5.45 1.98
CA PHE A 18 13.25 6.82 2.51
C PHE A 18 13.30 6.89 4.04
N ASN A 19 13.31 5.74 4.73
CA ASN A 19 13.33 5.70 6.19
C ASN A 19 14.71 6.10 6.74
N GLU A 20 14.72 7.17 7.54
CA GLU A 20 15.84 7.45 8.42
C GLU A 20 15.94 6.36 9.49
N HIS A 21 17.15 6.10 9.98
CA HIS A 21 17.34 5.24 11.14
C HIS A 21 16.57 5.82 12.34
N ILE A 22 15.72 4.99 12.96
CA ILE A 22 14.89 5.42 14.10
C ILE A 22 15.72 6.02 15.23
N THR A 23 16.97 5.57 15.40
CA THR A 23 17.93 6.14 16.35
C THR A 23 18.22 7.62 16.06
N ASN A 24 18.40 8.00 14.79
CA ASN A 24 18.63 9.39 14.39
C ASN A 24 17.39 10.25 14.65
N ILE A 25 16.20 9.73 14.33
CA ILE A 25 14.92 10.40 14.60
C ILE A 25 14.78 10.66 16.11
N LEU A 26 14.99 9.64 16.94
CA LEU A 26 14.89 9.74 18.39
C LEU A 26 15.93 10.69 19.01
N LEU A 27 17.16 10.72 18.46
CA LEU A 27 18.19 11.66 18.91
C LEU A 27 17.78 13.11 18.63
N ARG A 28 17.29 13.42 17.42
CA ARG A 28 16.81 14.78 17.07
C ARG A 28 15.56 15.16 17.87
N PHE A 29 14.67 14.20 18.12
CA PHE A 29 13.49 14.40 18.95
C PHE A 29 13.86 14.85 20.37
N ARG A 30 14.89 14.24 20.97
CA ARG A 30 15.39 14.59 22.32
C ARG A 30 16.06 15.96 22.41
N LEU A 31 16.55 16.52 21.30
CA LEU A 31 17.22 17.82 21.29
C LEU A 31 16.24 19.01 21.40
N ASN A 32 14.95 18.78 21.16
CA ASN A 32 13.93 19.82 21.18
C ASN A 32 13.16 19.83 22.51
N LYS A 33 12.85 21.02 23.04
CA LYS A 33 12.10 21.19 24.30
C LYS A 33 10.63 20.75 24.20
N CYS A 34 10.07 20.84 23.00
CA CYS A 34 8.70 20.47 22.70
C CYS A 34 8.71 19.60 21.44
N ALA A 35 7.88 18.57 21.43
CA ALA A 35 7.77 17.68 20.30
C ALA A 35 6.31 17.32 20.03
N PHE A 36 5.98 17.16 18.76
CA PHE A 36 4.64 16.80 18.30
C PHE A 36 4.62 15.36 17.85
N ILE A 37 3.60 14.62 18.29
CA ILE A 37 3.33 13.26 17.87
C ILE A 37 1.89 13.25 17.35
N ALA A 38 1.70 12.69 16.16
CA ALA A 38 0.39 12.46 15.59
C ALA A 38 0.33 11.02 15.13
N ASP A 39 -0.78 10.34 15.41
CA ASP A 39 -1.04 9.05 14.79
C ASP A 39 -1.47 9.28 13.34
N THR A 40 -0.98 8.42 12.46
CA THR A 40 -1.18 8.46 11.03
C THR A 40 -2.13 7.35 10.60
N GLU A 41 -3.22 7.19 11.37
CA GLU A 41 -4.26 6.22 11.10
C GLU A 41 -4.78 6.43 9.67
N LYS A 42 -4.65 5.40 8.83
CA LYS A 42 -5.11 5.38 7.41
C LYS A 42 -4.38 6.34 6.46
N THR A 43 -3.18 6.80 6.78
CA THR A 43 -2.40 7.64 5.84
C THR A 43 -2.16 6.99 4.47
N ILE A 44 -2.06 5.67 4.40
CA ILE A 44 -1.94 4.93 3.14
C ILE A 44 -3.14 5.20 2.20
N LEU A 45 -4.35 5.37 2.75
CA LEU A 45 -5.55 5.67 1.97
C LEU A 45 -5.61 7.12 1.49
N MET A 46 -4.78 8.02 2.05
CA MET A 46 -4.70 9.41 1.61
C MET A 46 -3.80 9.58 0.38
N ILE A 47 -3.03 8.55 0.00
CA ILE A 47 -2.12 8.60 -1.15
C ILE A 47 -2.89 8.15 -2.39
N ALA A 48 -3.19 9.09 -3.29
CA ALA A 48 -3.81 8.81 -4.57
C ALA A 48 -2.81 8.14 -5.54
N VAL A 49 -3.29 7.16 -6.30
CA VAL A 49 -2.55 6.51 -7.39
C VAL A 49 -2.84 7.27 -8.67
N ALA A 50 -1.77 7.58 -9.41
CA ALA A 50 -1.87 8.25 -10.70
C ALA A 50 -2.74 7.43 -11.67
N GLU A 51 -3.54 8.10 -12.49
CA GLU A 51 -4.58 7.42 -13.28
C GLU A 51 -4.02 6.35 -14.22
N GLN A 52 -2.85 6.61 -14.80
CA GLN A 52 -2.12 5.66 -15.64
C GLN A 52 -1.70 4.37 -14.90
N ASP A 53 -1.52 4.43 -13.58
CA ASP A 53 -1.01 3.33 -12.75
C ASP A 53 -2.14 2.62 -11.98
N ARG A 54 -3.40 3.05 -12.09
CA ARG A 54 -4.53 2.37 -11.43
C ARG A 54 -4.82 1.00 -12.03
N ASP A 55 -4.38 0.76 -13.26
CA ASP A 55 -4.70 -0.46 -14.00
C ASP A 55 -4.00 -1.71 -13.44
N ILE A 56 -2.82 -1.53 -12.86
CA ILE A 56 -2.07 -2.61 -12.20
C ILE A 56 -2.67 -2.97 -10.82
N LEU A 57 -3.57 -2.14 -10.27
CA LEU A 57 -4.23 -2.31 -8.99
C LEU A 57 -5.67 -2.82 -9.13
N ARG A 58 -5.91 -3.67 -10.13
CA ARG A 58 -7.21 -4.32 -10.34
C ARG A 58 -7.45 -5.42 -9.32
N TYR A 59 -8.70 -5.56 -8.91
CA TYR A 59 -9.15 -6.68 -8.08
C TYR A 59 -10.51 -7.17 -8.54
N LEU A 60 -10.78 -8.44 -8.24
CA LEU A 60 -12.07 -9.05 -8.50
C LEU A 60 -12.94 -8.93 -7.25
N TRP A 61 -14.14 -8.41 -7.42
CA TRP A 61 -15.20 -8.42 -6.43
C TRP A 61 -16.24 -9.45 -6.86
N ILE A 62 -16.55 -10.38 -5.96
CA ILE A 62 -17.53 -11.43 -6.19
C ILE A 62 -18.64 -11.23 -5.17
N ASP A 63 -19.89 -11.17 -5.63
CA ASP A 63 -21.03 -10.85 -4.78
C ASP A 63 -21.33 -11.94 -3.75
N ASP A 64 -21.42 -13.20 -4.18
CA ASP A 64 -21.65 -14.36 -3.33
C ASP A 64 -21.00 -15.61 -3.93
N MET A 65 -19.98 -16.13 -3.25
CA MET A 65 -19.22 -17.30 -3.68
C MET A 65 -20.04 -18.60 -3.74
N ASN A 66 -21.21 -18.65 -3.09
CA ASN A 66 -22.04 -19.85 -3.02
C ASN A 66 -23.11 -19.92 -4.12
N LYS A 67 -23.29 -18.86 -4.91
CA LYS A 67 -24.23 -18.87 -6.04
C LYS A 67 -23.69 -19.73 -7.17
N SER A 68 -24.58 -20.47 -7.85
CA SER A 68 -24.22 -21.24 -9.06
C SER A 68 -23.76 -20.34 -10.23
N SER A 69 -24.05 -19.04 -10.18
CA SER A 69 -23.63 -18.06 -11.17
C SER A 69 -23.40 -16.71 -10.47
N PRO A 70 -22.23 -16.53 -9.82
CA PRO A 70 -21.93 -15.30 -9.09
C PRO A 70 -21.61 -14.16 -10.06
N ILE A 71 -21.92 -12.94 -9.64
CA ILE A 71 -21.57 -11.72 -10.38
C ILE A 71 -20.12 -11.39 -10.05
N ILE A 72 -19.27 -11.39 -11.07
CA ILE A 72 -17.86 -11.02 -10.95
C ILE A 72 -17.69 -9.60 -11.51
N GLN A 73 -17.21 -8.69 -10.67
CA GLN A 73 -16.89 -7.32 -11.04
C GLN A 73 -15.38 -7.11 -10.98
N MET A 74 -14.82 -6.45 -11.99
CA MET A 74 -13.43 -6.02 -11.97
C MET A 74 -13.38 -4.56 -11.56
N LEU A 75 -12.78 -4.29 -10.41
CA LEU A 75 -12.63 -2.96 -9.83
C LEU A 75 -11.16 -2.54 -9.83
N ARG A 76 -10.90 -1.25 -9.60
CA ARG A 76 -9.55 -0.66 -9.55
C ARG A 76 -9.44 0.22 -8.32
N PHE A 77 -8.33 0.13 -7.60
CA PHE A 77 -8.04 1.08 -6.53
C PHE A 77 -7.57 2.41 -7.11
N ALA A 78 -8.08 3.50 -6.54
CA ALA A 78 -7.62 4.86 -6.83
C ALA A 78 -6.57 5.35 -5.82
N GLN A 79 -6.34 4.59 -4.75
CA GLN A 79 -5.40 4.91 -3.67
C GLN A 79 -4.45 3.74 -3.45
N VAL A 80 -3.34 4.02 -2.76
CA VAL A 80 -2.38 2.98 -2.39
C VAL A 80 -3.06 1.96 -1.50
N MET A 81 -2.84 0.69 -1.82
CA MET A 81 -3.37 -0.44 -1.05
C MET A 81 -2.38 -0.91 0.01
N PHE A 82 -2.89 -1.55 1.05
CA PHE A 82 -2.08 -2.37 1.94
C PHE A 82 -1.57 -3.64 1.24
N GLY A 83 -0.36 -4.08 1.59
CA GLY A 83 0.24 -5.31 1.07
C GLY A 83 0.98 -5.22 -0.27
N ILE A 84 1.03 -4.06 -0.93
CA ILE A 84 1.85 -3.88 -2.15
C ILE A 84 3.32 -3.60 -1.80
N ALA A 85 4.25 -4.10 -2.61
CA ALA A 85 5.69 -3.98 -2.33
C ALA A 85 6.23 -2.55 -2.37
N CYS A 86 5.54 -1.66 -3.10
CA CYS A 86 5.91 -0.26 -3.28
C CYS A 86 5.23 0.70 -2.30
N ILE A 87 4.55 0.20 -1.25
CA ILE A 87 4.07 1.08 -0.18
C ILE A 87 5.27 1.81 0.42
N PRO A 88 5.18 3.13 0.66
CA PRO A 88 6.18 3.80 1.48
C PRO A 88 6.25 3.08 2.82
N PHE A 89 7.35 2.34 3.01
CA PHE A 89 7.69 1.82 4.33
C PHE A 89 7.89 3.07 5.19
N TRP A 90 7.01 3.29 6.16
CA TRP A 90 7.21 4.23 7.25
C TRP A 90 8.06 3.57 8.34
#